data_AF-A0A7S3LEV0-F1
#
_entry.id   AF-A0A7S3LEV0-F1
#
_cell.length_a   1.000
_cell.length_b   1.000
_cell.length_c   1.000
_cell.angle_alpha   90.00
_cell.angle_beta   90.00
_cell.angle_gamma   90.00
#
_symmetry.space_group_name_H-M   'P 1'
#
loop_
_entity.id
_entity.type
_entity.pdbx_description
1 polymer ?
#
loop_
_entity_poly.entity_id
_entity_poly.type
_entity_poly.pdbx_seq_one_letter_code
_entity_poly.pdbx_strand_id
1 'polypeptide(L)'
;PEDVENDTTTISSSLTPIKPLPSEAASALSRGGSTRPMKISYNNSDEEPLCQADDSGSRFSLFPIEYPDLWAMYKQHVASFWTADEIDLSADLTDWQERLTDSERHFVSMVLAFFA
;
A
#
# COMPACT_ATOMS: atom_id res chain seq x y z
N PRO A 1 46.49 13.64 -11.71
CA PRO A 1 47.21 14.87 -11.32
C PRO A 1 46.27 16.06 -11.49
N GLU A 2 45.56 16.39 -10.41
CA GLU A 2 45.68 17.68 -9.67
C GLU A 2 45.03 18.81 -10.51
N ASP A 3 43.99 19.51 -10.03
CA ASP A 3 43.92 20.35 -8.82
C ASP A 3 42.44 20.35 -8.35
N VAL A 4 42.00 20.04 -7.12
CA VAL A 4 42.23 20.59 -5.76
C VAL A 4 42.41 22.10 -5.68
N GLU A 5 41.38 22.78 -5.15
CA GLU A 5 41.33 24.05 -4.38
C GLU A 5 40.00 24.78 -4.69
N ASN A 6 39.22 25.35 -3.77
CA ASN A 6 39.41 25.68 -2.37
C ASN A 6 38.06 25.90 -1.64
N ASP A 7 38.10 25.62 -0.34
CA ASP A 7 37.50 26.31 0.80
C ASP A 7 36.32 27.28 0.60
N THR A 8 35.23 27.06 1.34
CA THR A 8 35.08 27.72 2.66
C THR A 8 33.75 27.35 3.33
N THR A 9 33.90 26.86 4.55
CA THR A 9 32.90 26.71 5.60
C THR A 9 32.12 28.00 5.85
N THR A 10 30.79 27.95 5.77
CA THR A 10 29.90 28.89 6.48
C THR A 10 28.82 28.10 7.18
N ILE A 11 29.07 27.81 8.47
CA ILE A 11 28.09 27.22 9.39
C ILE A 11 27.36 28.39 10.03
N SER A 12 26.16 28.69 9.55
CA SER A 12 25.31 29.73 10.14
C SER A 12 24.54 29.18 11.32
N SER A 13 25.13 29.31 12.51
CA SER A 13 24.48 29.09 13.80
C SER A 13 23.44 30.17 14.07
N SER A 14 22.14 29.86 13.91
CA SER A 14 21.06 30.68 14.45
C SER A 14 20.41 29.97 15.64
N LEU A 15 20.98 30.18 16.83
CA LEU A 15 20.36 29.85 18.11
C LEU A 15 19.30 30.91 18.42
N THR A 16 18.03 30.53 18.39
CA THR A 16 16.92 31.40 18.82
C THR A 16 16.82 31.44 20.36
N PRO A 17 16.48 32.60 20.96
CA PRO A 17 16.38 32.74 22.42
C PRO A 17 15.24 31.93 23.04
N ILE A 18 15.49 31.36 24.21
CA ILE A 18 14.53 30.62 25.04
C ILE A 18 13.47 31.60 25.58
N LYS A 19 12.20 31.34 25.26
CA LYS A 19 11.03 32.09 25.76
C LYS A 19 10.71 31.67 27.20
N PRO A 20 10.46 32.59 28.15
CA PRO A 20 10.13 32.23 29.53
C PRO A 20 8.71 31.64 29.65
N LEU A 21 8.61 30.63 30.52
CA LEU A 21 7.42 29.85 30.84
C LEU A 21 6.37 30.72 31.59
N PRO A 22 5.07 30.67 31.24
CA PRO A 22 4.05 31.42 31.96
C PRO A 22 3.77 30.82 33.35
N SER A 23 3.74 31.71 34.33
CA SER A 23 3.43 31.50 35.75
C SER A 23 1.94 31.25 35.96
N GLU A 24 1.46 30.02 35.74
CA GLU A 24 0.13 29.64 36.22
C GLU A 24 0.02 28.13 36.53
N ALA A 25 0.83 27.69 37.49
CA ALA A 25 0.64 26.41 38.16
C ALA A 25 -0.03 26.64 39.53
N ALA A 26 -1.35 26.86 39.54
CA ALA A 26 -2.18 26.57 40.70
C ALA A 26 -3.67 26.78 40.38
N SER A 27 -4.40 25.68 40.19
CA SER A 27 -5.82 25.46 40.56
C SER A 27 -6.65 24.90 39.41
N ALA A 28 -6.81 23.58 39.39
CA ALA A 28 -8.11 22.90 39.26
C ALA A 28 -7.89 21.40 39.04
N LEU A 29 -7.55 20.70 40.12
CA LEU A 29 -7.80 19.26 40.21
C LEU A 29 -9.28 19.10 40.61
N SER A 30 -10.18 18.90 39.65
CA SER A 30 -11.56 18.47 39.95
C SER A 30 -12.14 17.60 38.83
N ARG A 31 -12.19 16.30 39.14
CA ARG A 31 -13.23 15.31 38.81
C ARG A 31 -13.84 15.31 37.40
N GLY A 32 -13.64 14.18 36.71
CA GLY A 32 -14.58 13.67 35.70
C GLY A 32 -13.88 13.10 34.48
N GLY A 33 -13.60 11.80 34.48
CA GLY A 33 -13.14 11.09 33.28
C GLY A 33 -14.24 11.07 32.22
N SER A 34 -14.19 12.01 31.28
CA SER A 34 -14.93 11.96 30.03
C SER A 34 -13.93 11.55 28.95
N THR A 35 -13.88 10.27 28.63
CA THR A 35 -13.20 9.77 27.43
C THR A 35 -13.95 10.29 26.21
N ARG A 36 -13.59 11.51 25.78
CA ARG A 36 -13.90 11.96 24.42
C ARG A 36 -13.08 11.06 23.49
N PRO A 37 -13.68 10.44 22.46
CA PRO A 37 -12.86 9.75 21.47
C PRO A 37 -11.90 10.80 20.90
N MET A 38 -10.59 10.53 21.00
CA MET A 38 -9.61 11.36 20.31
C MET A 38 -9.98 11.35 18.83
N LYS A 39 -10.39 12.50 18.30
CA LYS A 39 -10.32 12.72 16.86
C LYS A 39 -8.85 12.75 16.53
N ILE A 40 -8.32 11.65 16.00
CA ILE A 40 -7.02 11.64 15.34
C ILE A 40 -7.16 12.64 14.19
N SER A 41 -6.54 13.80 14.36
CA SER A 41 -6.41 14.79 13.30
C SER A 41 -5.21 14.36 12.48
N TYR A 42 -5.46 13.68 11.36
CA TYR A 42 -4.42 13.44 10.36
C TYR A 42 -4.02 14.80 9.77
N ASN A 43 -2.73 15.08 9.73
CA ASN A 43 -2.24 16.18 8.91
C ASN A 43 -2.32 15.71 7.45
N ASN A 44 -3.02 16.44 6.58
CA ASN A 44 -3.19 16.09 5.16
C ASN A 44 -1.87 15.92 4.37
N SER A 45 -0.73 16.28 4.95
CA SER A 45 0.61 16.13 4.37
C SER A 45 1.14 14.68 4.37
N ASP A 46 0.46 13.76 5.05
CA ASP A 46 0.81 12.33 5.09
C ASP A 46 -0.08 11.47 4.18
N GLU A 47 -0.93 12.08 3.34
CA GLU A 47 -1.81 11.33 2.44
C GLU A 47 -1.01 10.75 1.25
N GLU A 48 -1.01 9.42 1.17
CA GLU A 48 -0.38 8.68 0.07
C GLU A 48 -0.96 9.11 -1.30
N PRO A 49 -0.11 9.42 -2.30
CA PRO A 49 -0.57 9.91 -3.60
C PRO A 49 -1.60 9.01 -4.31
N LEU A 50 -1.51 7.69 -4.12
CA LEU A 50 -2.44 6.72 -4.72
C LEU A 50 -3.85 6.75 -4.10
N CYS A 51 -3.98 7.27 -2.88
CA CYS A 51 -5.21 7.26 -2.10
C CYS A 51 -5.95 8.61 -2.14
N GLN A 52 -5.46 9.57 -2.94
CA GLN A 52 -6.07 10.89 -3.07
C GLN A 52 -7.33 10.83 -3.94
N ALA A 53 -8.32 11.66 -3.61
CA ALA A 53 -9.51 11.86 -4.43
C ALA A 53 -9.13 12.64 -5.70
N ASP A 54 -9.61 12.19 -6.86
CA ASP A 54 -9.38 12.87 -8.12
C ASP A 54 -10.46 13.93 -8.35
N ASP A 55 -10.17 15.17 -7.92
CA ASP A 55 -11.06 16.32 -8.11
C ASP A 55 -11.13 16.79 -9.57
N SER A 56 -10.17 16.38 -10.41
CA SER A 56 -10.04 16.80 -11.81
C SER A 56 -10.82 15.93 -12.80
N GLY A 57 -11.30 14.76 -12.36
CA GLY A 57 -12.04 13.81 -13.19
C GLY A 57 -11.18 13.06 -14.23
N SER A 58 -9.86 13.10 -14.08
CA SER A 58 -8.88 12.44 -14.96
C SER A 58 -8.95 10.90 -14.94
N ARG A 59 -9.49 10.28 -13.88
CA ARG A 59 -9.61 8.82 -13.69
C ARG A 59 -10.36 8.08 -14.82
N PHE A 60 -11.16 8.78 -15.61
CA PHE A 60 -11.91 8.17 -16.72
C PHE A 60 -11.18 8.25 -18.06
N SER A 61 -10.06 8.96 -18.14
CA SER A 61 -9.17 9.00 -19.30
C SER A 61 -7.91 8.20 -19.00
N LEU A 62 -7.53 7.31 -19.92
CA LEU A 62 -6.28 6.55 -19.79
C LEU A 62 -5.04 7.39 -20.10
N PHE A 63 -5.22 8.51 -20.82
CA PHE A 63 -4.11 9.34 -21.27
C PHE A 63 -4.16 10.75 -20.68
N PRO A 64 -3.00 11.30 -20.31
CA PRO A 64 -1.64 10.72 -20.36
C PRO A 64 -1.34 9.74 -19.19
N ILE A 65 -0.46 8.76 -19.41
CA ILE A 65 -0.08 7.76 -18.39
C ILE A 65 0.87 8.40 -17.37
N GLU A 66 0.48 8.44 -16.09
CA GLU A 66 1.28 9.04 -15.01
C GLU A 66 2.36 8.10 -14.45
N TYR A 67 2.05 6.80 -14.32
CA TYR A 67 2.93 5.78 -13.72
C TYR A 67 3.31 4.70 -14.75
N PRO A 68 4.42 4.88 -15.49
CA PRO A 68 4.79 3.98 -16.60
C PRO A 68 5.26 2.59 -16.15
N ASP A 69 5.80 2.48 -14.95
CA ASP A 69 6.20 1.23 -14.29
C ASP A 69 4.98 0.38 -13.90
N LEU A 70 3.97 0.98 -13.28
CA LEU A 70 2.69 0.33 -12.98
C LEU A 70 1.99 -0.10 -14.27
N TRP A 71 2.04 0.74 -15.30
CA TRP A 71 1.52 0.41 -16.63
C TRP A 71 2.22 -0.80 -17.26
N ALA A 72 3.54 -0.90 -17.15
CA ALA A 72 4.29 -2.06 -17.63
C ALA A 72 3.86 -3.34 -16.91
N MET A 73 3.66 -3.29 -15.59
CA MET A 73 3.15 -4.43 -14.81
C MET A 73 1.73 -4.82 -15.21
N TYR A 74 0.85 -3.83 -15.43
CA TYR A 74 -0.49 -4.09 -15.96
C TYR A 74 -0.43 -4.77 -17.33
N LYS A 75 0.42 -4.29 -18.25
CA LYS A 75 0.58 -4.89 -19.58
C LYS A 75 1.15 -6.30 -19.52
N GLN A 76 2.05 -6.58 -18.58
CA GLN A 76 2.53 -7.92 -18.33
C GLN A 76 1.41 -8.84 -17.82
N HIS A 77 0.57 -8.37 -16.89
CA HIS A 77 -0.59 -9.14 -16.43
C HIS A 77 -1.58 -9.44 -17.56
N VAL A 78 -1.89 -8.43 -18.40
CA VAL A 78 -2.76 -8.60 -19.58
C VAL A 78 -2.17 -9.62 -20.58
N ALA A 79 -0.84 -9.69 -20.70
CA ALA A 79 -0.19 -10.70 -21.54
C ALA A 79 -0.31 -12.13 -20.99
N SER A 80 -0.64 -12.29 -19.71
CA SER A 80 -0.86 -13.58 -19.04
C SER A 80 -2.34 -13.95 -18.88
N PHE A 81 -3.22 -13.34 -19.68
CA PHE A 81 -4.65 -13.64 -19.66
C PHE A 81 -4.94 -14.98 -20.35
N TRP A 82 -5.77 -15.81 -19.72
CA TRP A 82 -6.25 -17.08 -20.26
C TRP A 82 -7.74 -17.23 -19.92
N THR A 83 -8.47 -17.96 -20.77
CA THR A 83 -9.89 -18.28 -20.58
C THR A 83 -10.07 -19.72 -20.12
N ALA A 84 -11.15 -20.03 -19.39
CA ALA A 84 -11.40 -21.38 -18.89
C ALA A 84 -11.49 -22.44 -20.01
N ASP A 85 -11.93 -22.03 -21.20
CA ASP A 85 -12.03 -22.89 -22.38
C ASP A 85 -10.65 -23.28 -22.97
N GLU A 86 -9.57 -22.60 -22.57
CA GLU A 86 -8.21 -22.93 -22.98
C GLU A 86 -7.61 -24.12 -22.20
N ILE A 87 -8.29 -24.59 -21.15
CA ILE A 87 -7.86 -25.76 -20.37
C ILE A 87 -8.56 -27.02 -20.92
N ASP A 88 -7.77 -27.98 -21.43
CA ASP A 88 -8.26 -29.31 -21.79
C ASP A 88 -8.34 -30.21 -20.55
N LEU A 89 -9.56 -30.69 -20.23
CA LEU A 89 -9.86 -31.57 -19.09
C LEU A 89 -10.18 -33.02 -19.52
N SER A 90 -9.98 -33.37 -20.80
CA SER A 90 -10.39 -34.66 -21.35
C SER A 90 -9.66 -35.85 -20.70
N ALA A 91 -8.36 -35.70 -20.45
CA ALA A 91 -7.55 -36.74 -19.80
C ALA A 91 -7.74 -36.79 -18.29
N ASP A 92 -8.07 -35.66 -17.65
CA ASP A 92 -8.23 -35.54 -16.21
C ASP A 92 -9.32 -36.46 -15.65
N LEU A 93 -10.41 -36.69 -16.40
CA LEU A 93 -11.48 -37.59 -15.98
C LEU A 93 -11.02 -39.06 -15.86
N THR A 94 -10.17 -39.52 -16.78
CA THR A 94 -9.63 -40.88 -16.76
C THR A 94 -8.62 -41.02 -15.62
N ASP A 95 -7.71 -40.05 -15.49
CA ASP A 95 -6.71 -40.05 -14.40
C ASP A 95 -7.39 -40.01 -13.01
N TRP A 96 -8.51 -39.27 -12.89
CA TRP A 96 -9.31 -39.20 -11.67
C TRP A 96 -9.87 -40.55 -11.24
N GLN A 97 -10.37 -41.35 -12.19
CA GLN A 97 -11.05 -42.61 -11.91
C GLN A 97 -10.08 -43.79 -11.79
N GLU A 98 -9.07 -43.85 -12.66
CA GLU A 98 -8.24 -45.05 -12.83
C GLU A 98 -6.88 -44.98 -12.12
N ARG A 99 -6.33 -43.78 -11.89
CA ARG A 99 -4.96 -43.62 -11.36
C ARG A 99 -4.91 -43.12 -9.93
N LEU A 100 -5.87 -42.32 -9.50
CA LEU A 100 -5.91 -41.78 -8.13
C LEU A 100 -6.56 -42.78 -7.15
N THR A 101 -6.00 -42.83 -5.94
CA THR A 101 -6.61 -43.52 -4.81
C THR A 101 -7.73 -42.70 -4.18
N ASP A 102 -8.57 -43.33 -3.35
CA ASP A 102 -9.71 -42.65 -2.74
C ASP A 102 -9.30 -41.53 -1.78
N SER A 103 -8.19 -41.71 -1.06
CA SER A 103 -7.62 -40.69 -0.18
C SER A 103 -7.11 -39.46 -0.95
N GLU A 104 -6.47 -39.67 -2.11
CA GLU A 104 -5.97 -38.58 -2.95
C GLU A 104 -7.12 -37.79 -3.60
N ARG A 105 -8.15 -38.48 -4.11
CA ARG A 105 -9.36 -37.81 -4.60
C ARG A 105 -10.03 -36.98 -3.52
N HIS A 106 -10.14 -37.50 -2.30
CA HIS A 106 -10.73 -36.76 -1.19
C HIS A 106 -9.92 -35.49 -0.86
N PHE A 107 -8.59 -35.60 -0.85
CA PHE A 107 -7.70 -34.45 -0.65
C PHE A 107 -7.88 -33.39 -1.74
N VAL A 108 -7.80 -33.78 -3.03
CA VAL A 108 -7.95 -32.85 -4.15
C VAL A 108 -9.34 -32.22 -4.17
N SER A 109 -10.39 -32.99 -3.87
CA SER A 109 -11.76 -32.47 -3.74
C SER A 109 -11.87 -31.40 -2.66
N MET A 110 -11.21 -31.58 -1.52
CA MET A 110 -11.23 -30.59 -0.45
C MET A 110 -10.47 -29.32 -0.82
N VAL A 111 -9.34 -29.44 -1.53
CA VAL A 111 -8.59 -28.28 -2.04
C VAL A 111 -9.42 -27.51 -3.07
N LEU A 112 -10.06 -28.20 -4.01
CA LEU A 112 -10.95 -27.56 -4.99
C LEU A 112 -12.15 -26.88 -4.33
N ALA A 113 -12.75 -27.51 -3.33
CA ALA A 113 -13.88 -26.94 -2.57
C ALA A 113 -13.49 -25.71 -1.73
N PHE A 114 -12.20 -25.45 -1.51
CA PHE A 114 -11.73 -24.25 -0.83
C PHE A 114 -11.53 -23.06 -1.78
N PHE A 115 -11.12 -23.32 -3.03
CA PHE A 115 -10.86 -22.29 -4.02
C PHE A 115 -12.09 -21.91 -4.87
N ALA A 116 -13.12 -22.77 -4.91
CA ALA A 116 -14.40 -22.53 -5.57
C ALA A 116 -15.40 -21.79 -4.69
#